data_AF-A0A970AFU4-F1
#
_entry.id   AF-A0A970AFU4-F1
#
_cell.length_a   1.000
_cell.length_b   1.000
_cell.length_c   1.000
_cell.angle_alpha   90.00
_cell.angle_beta   90.00
_cell.angle_gamma   90.00
#
_symmetry.space_group_name_H-M   'P 1'
#
loop_
_entity.id
_entity.type
_entity.pdbx_description
1 polymer ?
#
loop_
_entity_poly.entity_id
_entity_poly.type
_entity_poly.pdbx_seq_one_letter_code
_entity_poly.pdbx_strand_id
1 'polypeptide(L)'
;MQDRPRFFRGAGTDESSGKNRRRQKVISYLKQGLIIFFEVYYYIILGRILLSFFQNQRHPALSTVYRLFYALTEPLLSPLRRVIPPVPWGTAYLDLSPLALFFLMAILRNLVIAYL
;
A
#
# COMPACT_ATOMS: atom_id res chain seq x y z
N MET A 1 63.58 26.15 -23.30
CA MET A 1 62.80 25.25 -22.42
C MET A 1 61.39 25.79 -22.33
N GLN A 2 60.41 25.08 -22.90
CA GLN A 2 59.04 25.56 -23.09
C GLN A 2 58.16 24.83 -22.07
N ASP A 3 57.83 25.53 -20.98
CA ASP A 3 56.97 25.01 -19.93
C ASP A 3 55.52 25.13 -20.39
N ARG A 4 54.86 24.00 -20.64
CA ARG A 4 53.45 24.00 -21.08
C ARG A 4 52.56 24.01 -19.84
N PRO A 5 51.69 25.02 -19.65
CA PRO A 5 50.76 25.01 -18.53
C PRO A 5 49.73 23.89 -18.73
N ARG A 6 49.62 23.03 -17.71
CA ARG A 6 48.58 21.98 -17.61
C ARG A 6 47.22 22.64 -17.34
N PHE A 7 46.65 23.25 -18.37
CA PHE A 7 45.31 23.81 -18.32
C PHE A 7 44.25 22.72 -18.50
N PHE A 8 43.39 22.62 -17.50
CA PHE A 8 42.01 22.11 -17.55
C PHE A 8 41.81 20.67 -18.02
N ARG A 9 42.00 19.73 -17.10
CA ARG A 9 41.35 18.41 -17.14
C ARG A 9 40.56 18.25 -15.84
N GLY A 10 39.26 18.57 -15.84
CA GLY A 10 38.41 18.31 -14.66
C GLY A 10 37.02 18.94 -14.59
N ALA A 11 36.59 19.81 -15.52
CA ALA A 11 35.33 20.54 -15.34
C ALA A 11 34.03 19.76 -15.68
N GLY A 12 34.11 18.50 -16.13
CA GLY A 12 32.96 17.75 -16.66
C GLY A 12 32.45 16.60 -15.79
N THR A 13 33.11 16.25 -14.69
CA THR A 13 32.78 15.04 -13.90
C THR A 13 31.92 15.31 -12.68
N ASP A 14 31.85 16.54 -12.19
CA ASP A 14 31.32 16.84 -10.86
C ASP A 14 29.81 17.12 -10.87
N GLU A 15 29.29 17.63 -11.99
CA GLU A 15 27.86 17.95 -12.17
C GLU A 15 26.99 16.67 -12.30
N SER A 16 27.54 15.61 -12.89
CA SER A 16 26.87 14.31 -13.04
C SER A 16 26.63 13.63 -11.69
N SER A 17 27.54 13.83 -10.74
CA SER A 17 27.51 13.20 -9.41
C SER A 17 26.37 13.77 -8.54
N GLY A 18 26.11 15.07 -8.62
CA GLY A 18 24.98 15.72 -7.93
C GLY A 18 23.61 15.30 -8.46
N LYS A 19 23.47 15.17 -9.79
CA LYS A 19 22.24 14.71 -10.44
C LYS A 19 21.88 13.27 -10.06
N ASN A 20 22.87 12.39 -9.94
CA ASN A 20 22.64 10.99 -9.57
C ASN A 20 22.18 10.84 -8.11
N ARG A 21 22.72 11.65 -7.18
CA ARG A 21 22.28 11.67 -5.78
C ARG A 21 20.83 12.13 -5.62
N ARG A 22 20.40 13.16 -6.35
CA ARG A 22 19.00 13.64 -6.29
C ARG A 22 18.02 12.58 -6.81
N ARG A 23 18.37 11.91 -7.92
CA ARG A 23 17.58 10.81 -8.49
C ARG A 23 17.42 9.65 -7.50
N GLN A 24 18.51 9.25 -6.83
CA GLN A 24 18.44 8.16 -5.86
C GLN A 24 17.55 8.49 -4.66
N LYS A 25 17.64 9.71 -4.12
CA LYS A 25 16.74 10.15 -3.04
C LYS A 25 15.27 10.11 -3.45
N VAL A 26 14.95 10.59 -4.65
CA VAL A 26 13.57 10.56 -5.16
C VAL A 26 13.06 9.12 -5.26
N ILE A 27 13.87 8.20 -5.80
CA ILE A 27 13.52 6.77 -5.88
C ILE A 27 13.28 6.20 -4.47
N SER A 28 14.14 6.51 -3.51
CA SER A 28 13.96 6.08 -2.11
C SER A 28 12.65 6.57 -1.51
N TYR A 29 12.30 7.84 -1.69
CA TYR A 29 11.04 8.39 -1.18
C TYR A 29 9.80 7.77 -1.84
N LEU A 30 9.86 7.50 -3.15
CA LEU A 30 8.78 6.84 -3.87
C LEU A 30 8.56 5.40 -3.36
N LYS A 31 9.65 4.65 -3.16
CA LYS A 31 9.59 3.29 -2.59
C LYS A 31 8.99 3.31 -1.19
N GLN A 32 9.42 4.22 -0.33
CA GLN A 32 8.87 4.37 1.03
C GLN A 32 7.39 4.72 1.00
N GLY A 33 6.97 5.66 0.16
CA GLY A 33 5.55 6.02 0.02
C GLY A 33 4.69 4.84 -0.41
N LEU A 34 5.18 4.02 -1.34
CA LEU A 34 4.48 2.82 -1.80
C LEU A 34 4.35 1.78 -0.69
N ILE A 35 5.42 1.50 0.06
CA ILE A 35 5.38 0.54 1.19
C ILE A 35 4.38 1.01 2.25
N ILE A 36 4.42 2.29 2.62
CA ILE A 36 3.51 2.87 3.61
C ILE A 36 2.06 2.76 3.13
N PHE A 37 1.79 3.00 1.85
CA PHE A 37 0.45 2.85 1.28
C PHE A 37 -0.10 1.42 1.46
N PHE A 38 0.69 0.40 1.12
CA PHE A 38 0.29 -1.00 1.31
C PHE A 38 0.07 -1.35 2.78
N GLU A 39 0.89 -0.82 3.69
CA GLU A 39 0.71 -1.02 5.14
C GLU A 39 -0.57 -0.40 5.67
N VAL A 40 -0.83 0.86 5.33
CA VAL A 40 -2.06 1.55 5.75
C VAL A 40 -3.28 0.81 5.22
N TYR A 41 -3.26 0.40 3.94
CA TYR A 41 -4.38 -0.32 3.35
C TYR A 41 -4.60 -1.69 3.97
N TYR A 42 -3.52 -2.41 4.30
CA TYR A 42 -3.58 -3.67 5.05
C TYR A 42 -4.28 -3.51 6.40
N TYR A 43 -3.95 -2.45 7.16
CA TYR A 43 -4.64 -2.15 8.43
C TYR A 43 -6.09 -1.71 8.25
N ILE A 44 -6.43 -1.02 7.15
CA ILE A 44 -7.83 -0.72 6.82
C ILE A 44 -8.62 -2.01 6.62
N ILE A 45 -8.10 -2.98 5.87
CA ILE A 45 -8.77 -4.27 5.68
C ILE A 45 -8.85 -5.04 7.01
N LEU A 46 -7.80 -5.01 7.83
CA LEU A 46 -7.84 -5.63 9.15
C LEU A 46 -8.94 -5.01 10.03
N GLY A 47 -9.02 -3.68 10.08
CA GLY A 47 -10.08 -2.97 10.78
C GLY A 47 -11.47 -3.31 10.24
N ARG A 48 -11.62 -3.47 8.91
CA ARG A 48 -12.85 -3.93 8.27
C ARG A 48 -13.28 -5.31 8.76
N ILE A 49 -12.34 -6.25 8.88
CA ILE A 49 -12.59 -7.59 9.42
C ILE A 49 -13.02 -7.49 10.89
N LEU A 50 -12.28 -6.76 11.72
CA LEU A 50 -12.61 -6.61 13.15
C LEU A 50 -13.98 -5.94 13.35
N LEU A 51 -14.28 -4.88 12.62
CA LEU A 51 -15.56 -4.17 12.68
C LEU A 51 -16.74 -5.02 12.19
N SER A 52 -16.49 -6.02 11.33
CA SER A 52 -17.55 -6.93 10.86
C SER A 52 -18.19 -7.73 11.99
N PHE A 53 -17.43 -8.07 13.03
CA PHE A 53 -17.94 -8.77 14.22
C PHE A 53 -18.88 -7.90 15.07
N PHE A 54 -18.75 -6.58 14.98
CA PHE A 54 -19.55 -5.62 15.74
C PHE A 54 -20.71 -5.02 14.94
N GLN A 55 -20.95 -5.47 13.71
CA GLN A 55 -21.97 -4.88 12.82
C GLN A 55 -23.40 -4.89 13.40
N ASN A 56 -23.71 -5.84 14.28
CA ASN A 56 -25.02 -5.97 14.92
C ASN A 56 -25.21 -5.07 16.15
N GLN A 57 -24.19 -4.30 16.55
CA GLN A 57 -24.26 -3.38 17.68
C GLN A 57 -24.98 -2.09 17.24
N ARG A 58 -26.04 -1.70 17.97
CA ARG A 58 -26.82 -0.46 17.70
C ARG A 58 -26.09 0.83 18.11
N HIS A 59 -24.75 0.86 18.07
CA HIS A 59 -23.98 2.02 18.49
C HIS A 59 -23.72 2.97 17.29
N PRO A 60 -24.22 4.22 17.32
CA PRO A 60 -24.18 5.11 16.16
C PRO A 60 -22.74 5.42 15.71
N ALA A 61 -21.80 5.61 16.65
CA ALA A 61 -20.40 5.89 16.29
C ALA A 61 -19.73 4.71 15.55
N LEU A 62 -19.98 3.46 15.98
CA LEU A 62 -19.39 2.27 15.36
C LEU A 62 -19.93 2.06 13.94
N SER A 63 -21.23 2.35 13.74
CA SER A 63 -21.86 2.26 12.41
C SER A 63 -21.24 3.24 11.40
N THR A 64 -20.84 4.43 11.85
CA THR A 64 -20.18 5.43 10.99
C THR A 64 -18.78 4.98 10.61
N VAL A 65 -17.99 4.49 11.57
CA VAL A 65 -16.65 3.95 11.30
C VAL A 65 -16.74 2.74 10.37
N TYR A 66 -17.68 1.81 10.62
CA TYR A 66 -17.90 0.66 9.74
C TYR A 66 -18.21 1.09 8.30
N ARG A 67 -19.06 2.10 8.10
CA ARG A 67 -19.40 2.62 6.77
C ARG A 67 -18.21 3.27 6.06
N LEU A 68 -17.34 3.97 6.78
CA LEU A 68 -16.10 4.50 6.22
C LEU A 68 -15.19 3.37 5.73
N PHE A 69 -14.95 2.37 6.56
CA PHE A 69 -14.13 1.21 6.19
C PHE A 69 -14.75 0.39 5.06
N TYR A 70 -16.09 0.26 5.05
CA TYR A 70 -16.83 -0.34 3.95
C TYR A 70 -16.52 0.41 2.64
N ALA A 71 -16.74 1.74 2.61
CA ALA A 71 -16.54 2.55 1.41
C ALA A 71 -15.10 2.50 0.88
N LEU A 72 -14.11 2.42 1.76
CA LEU A 72 -12.69 2.32 1.38
C LEU A 72 -12.29 0.95 0.80
N THR A 73 -12.98 -0.12 1.22
CA THR A 73 -12.66 -1.50 0.82
C THR A 73 -13.54 -2.01 -0.31
N GLU A 74 -14.75 -1.45 -0.47
CA GLU A 74 -15.74 -1.90 -1.44
C GLU A 74 -15.28 -1.90 -2.92
N PRO A 75 -14.50 -0.93 -3.42
CA PRO A 75 -14.01 -0.97 -4.80
C PRO A 75 -13.21 -2.24 -5.13
N LEU A 76 -12.52 -2.83 -4.15
CA LEU A 76 -11.79 -4.08 -4.31
C LEU A 76 -12.63 -5.30 -3.91
N LEU A 77 -13.52 -5.17 -2.92
CA LEU A 77 -14.34 -6.29 -2.45
C LEU A 77 -15.50 -6.62 -3.39
N SER A 78 -16.10 -5.64 -4.06
CA SER A 78 -17.20 -5.86 -5.01
C SER A 78 -16.84 -6.84 -6.13
N PRO A 79 -15.71 -6.70 -6.86
CA PRO A 79 -15.30 -7.71 -7.83
C PRO A 79 -14.91 -9.03 -7.17
N LEU A 80 -14.31 -8.99 -5.98
CA LEU A 80 -13.90 -10.20 -5.26
C LEU A 80 -15.09 -11.07 -4.83
N ARG A 81 -16.22 -10.44 -4.42
CA ARG A 81 -17.48 -11.13 -4.07
C ARG A 81 -18.10 -11.90 -5.23
N ARG A 82 -17.75 -11.56 -6.48
CA ARG A 82 -18.18 -12.33 -7.66
C ARG A 82 -17.43 -13.66 -7.78
N VAL A 83 -16.21 -13.72 -7.25
CA VAL A 83 -15.36 -14.92 -7.26
C VAL A 83 -15.58 -15.75 -6.00
N ILE A 84 -15.67 -15.09 -4.84
CA ILE A 84 -15.87 -15.70 -3.54
C ILE A 84 -17.20 -15.19 -2.99
N PRO A 85 -18.32 -15.85 -3.34
CA PRO A 85 -19.63 -15.43 -2.86
C PRO A 85 -19.72 -15.55 -1.33
N PRO A 86 -20.55 -14.73 -0.67
CA PRO A 86 -20.80 -14.82 0.77
C PRO A 86 -21.27 -16.23 1.16
N VAL A 87 -20.72 -16.76 2.25
CA VAL A 87 -21.02 -18.11 2.71
C VAL A 87 -22.23 -18.06 3.66
N PRO A 88 -23.25 -18.91 3.48
CA PRO A 88 -24.35 -19.03 4.44
C PRO A 88 -23.81 -19.50 5.80
N TRP A 89 -24.16 -18.78 6.86
CA TRP A 89 -23.84 -19.15 8.24
C TRP A 89 -25.09 -19.01 9.12
N GLY A 90 -25.79 -20.12 9.32
CA GLY A 90 -27.05 -20.14 10.06
C GLY A 90 -28.12 -19.29 9.36
N THR A 91 -28.60 -18.23 10.04
CA THR A 91 -29.61 -17.30 9.51
C THR A 91 -29.02 -16.08 8.81
N ALA A 92 -27.69 -15.96 8.76
CA ALA A 92 -26.98 -14.81 8.18
C ALA A 92 -26.02 -15.25 7.07
N TYR A 93 -25.53 -14.29 6.30
CA TYR A 93 -24.45 -14.50 5.33
C TYR A 93 -23.16 -13.91 5.88
N LEU A 94 -22.10 -14.72 5.89
CA LEU A 94 -20.77 -14.28 6.25
C LEU A 94 -19.99 -13.88 4.99
N ASP A 95 -19.63 -12.60 4.91
CA ASP A 95 -18.79 -12.09 3.83
C ASP A 95 -17.33 -12.44 4.13
N LEU A 96 -16.79 -13.47 3.46
CA LEU A 96 -15.38 -13.88 3.56
C LEU A 96 -14.46 -13.04 2.67
N SER A 97 -15.00 -12.18 1.82
CA SER A 97 -14.22 -11.38 0.87
C SER A 97 -13.19 -10.47 1.55
N PRO A 98 -13.49 -9.79 2.68
CA PRO A 98 -12.48 -9.01 3.42
C PRO A 98 -11.30 -9.87 3.88
N LEU A 99 -11.55 -11.11 4.30
CA LEU A 99 -10.52 -12.03 4.74
C LEU A 99 -9.66 -12.51 3.56
N ALA A 100 -10.28 -12.84 2.43
CA ALA A 100 -9.55 -13.19 1.21
C ALA A 100 -8.69 -12.02 0.71
N LEU A 101 -9.24 -10.81 0.70
CA LEU A 101 -8.51 -9.60 0.33
C LEU A 101 -7.34 -9.32 1.29
N PHE A 102 -7.50 -9.61 2.58
CA PHE A 102 -6.44 -9.48 3.58
C PHE A 102 -5.24 -10.38 3.27
N PHE A 103 -5.48 -11.66 2.98
CA PHE A 103 -4.41 -12.58 2.58
C PHE A 103 -3.76 -12.17 1.26
N LEU A 104 -4.57 -11.75 0.27
CA LEU A 104 -4.05 -11.24 -1.00
C LEU A 104 -3.15 -10.03 -0.78
N MET A 105 -3.56 -9.08 0.05
CA MET A 105 -2.75 -7.90 0.38
C MET A 105 -1.49 -8.24 1.19
N ALA A 106 -1.54 -9.23 2.08
CA ALA A 106 -0.35 -9.70 2.79
C ALA A 106 0.72 -10.21 1.81
N ILE A 107 0.30 -11.00 0.82
CA ILE A 107 1.20 -11.52 -0.23
C ILE A 107 1.75 -10.36 -1.06
N LEU A 108 0.88 -9.47 -1.56
CA LEU A 108 1.30 -8.32 -2.36
C LEU A 108 2.29 -7.42 -1.61
N ARG A 109 2.02 -7.10 -0.34
CA ARG A 109 2.93 -6.33 0.51
C ARG A 109 4.29 -6.99 0.62
N ASN A 110 4.33 -8.29 0.88
CA ASN A 110 5.59 -9.03 1.02
C ASN A 110 6.37 -9.05 -0.30
N LEU A 111 5.70 -9.19 -1.45
CA LEU A 111 6.33 -9.08 -2.77
C LEU A 111 6.88 -7.67 -3.01
N VAL A 112 6.10 -6.64 -2.70
CA VAL A 112 6.53 -5.23 -2.82
C VAL A 112 7.80 -4.99 -2.00
N ILE A 113 7.83 -5.41 -0.74
CA ILE A 113 9.01 -5.26 0.13
C ILE A 113 10.20 -6.09 -0.38
N ALA A 114 9.95 -7.26 -0.96
CA ALA A 114 11.02 -8.13 -1.46
C ALA A 114 11.68 -7.61 -2.74
N TYR A 115 10.94 -6.91 -3.60
CA TYR A 115 11.41 -6.51 -4.94
C TYR A 115 11.73 -5.01 -5.10
N LEU A 116 11.36 -4.14 -4.14
CA LEU A 116 11.63 -2.70 -4.17
C LEU A 116 12.68 -2.31 -3.14
#